data_AF-A0A7C9CXM9-F1
#
_entry.id   AF-A0A7C9CXM9-F1
#
_cell.length_a   1.000
_cell.length_b   1.000
_cell.length_c   1.000
_cell.angle_alpha   90.00
_cell.angle_beta   90.00
_cell.angle_gamma   90.00
#
_symmetry.space_group_name_H-M   'P 1'
#
loop_
_entity.id
_entity.type
_entity.pdbx_description
1 polymer ?
#
loop_
_entity_poly.entity_id
_entity_poly.type
_entity_poly.pdbx_seq_one_letter_code
_entity_poly.pdbx_strand_id
1 'polypeptide(L)'
;MAVQLLSHEISDLCLGKPPLRPLPASSTVADALSLLRRSAGDPSLSVWSVTAAAGEISRCVGKISIVDILCSLCREDNLSQPSIALNSPISLLLNKSPNLVKQLETNS
;
A
#
# COMPACT_ATOMS: atom_id res chain seq x y z
N MET A 1 -31.15 -4.67 9.33
CA MET A 1 -30.08 -3.70 9.00
C MET A 1 -28.71 -4.37 8.80
N ALA A 2 -28.26 -5.28 9.69
CA ALA A 2 -26.98 -5.98 9.53
C ALA A 2 -26.96 -7.08 8.43
N VAL A 3 -28.12 -7.58 7.99
CA VAL A 3 -28.23 -8.70 7.04
C VAL A 3 -28.01 -8.27 5.58
N GLN A 4 -28.29 -7.02 5.23
CA GLN A 4 -28.10 -6.51 3.86
C GLN A 4 -26.62 -6.24 3.51
N LEU A 5 -25.75 -6.03 4.52
CA LEU A 5 -24.31 -5.91 4.29
C LEU A 5 -23.65 -7.24 3.89
N LEU A 6 -24.29 -8.38 4.18
CA LEU A 6 -23.81 -9.71 3.78
C LEU A 6 -24.18 -10.06 2.32
N SER A 7 -25.08 -9.30 1.69
CA SER A 7 -25.58 -9.56 0.33
C SER A 7 -25.06 -8.61 -0.74
N HIS A 8 -24.33 -7.55 -0.37
CA HIS A 8 -23.79 -6.56 -1.32
C HIS A 8 -22.34 -6.86 -1.69
N GLU A 9 -21.99 -6.64 -2.95
CA GLU A 9 -20.60 -6.66 -3.42
C GLU A 9 -19.79 -5.57 -2.70
N ILE A 10 -18.52 -5.87 -2.39
CA ILE A 10 -17.59 -4.94 -1.73
C ILE A 10 -17.43 -3.62 -2.52
N SER A 11 -17.76 -3.63 -3.82
CA SER A 11 -17.75 -2.49 -4.75
C SER A 11 -18.64 -1.33 -4.29
N ASP A 12 -19.79 -1.59 -3.69
CA ASP A 12 -20.70 -0.53 -3.22
C ASP A 12 -20.12 0.29 -2.05
N LEU A 13 -19.21 -0.31 -1.28
CA LEU A 13 -18.46 0.36 -0.21
C LEU A 13 -17.25 1.15 -0.71
N CYS A 14 -16.97 1.12 -2.02
CA CYS A 14 -15.91 1.86 -2.66
C CYS A 14 -16.40 3.16 -3.31
N LEU A 15 -17.71 3.43 -3.31
CA LEU A 15 -18.27 4.67 -3.82
C LEU A 15 -17.77 5.87 -3.00
N GLY A 16 -17.16 6.85 -3.68
CA GLY A 16 -16.66 8.08 -3.06
C GLY A 16 -15.31 7.96 -2.32
N LYS A 17 -14.67 6.78 -2.31
CA LYS A 17 -13.29 6.67 -1.81
C LYS A 17 -12.31 7.20 -2.85
N PRO A 18 -11.35 8.07 -2.45
CA PRO A 18 -10.34 8.55 -3.37
C PRO A 18 -9.47 7.40 -3.88
N PRO A 19 -9.01 7.46 -5.15
CA PRO A 19 -8.16 6.43 -5.72
C PRO A 19 -6.82 6.36 -4.98
N LEU A 20 -6.40 5.15 -4.59
CA LEU A 20 -5.09 4.94 -4.01
C LEU A 20 -4.02 5.11 -5.08
N ARG A 21 -2.98 5.89 -4.78
CA ARG A 21 -1.85 6.06 -5.70
C ARG A 21 -0.99 4.80 -5.71
N PRO A 22 -0.59 4.31 -6.90
CA PRO A 22 0.27 3.13 -7.02
C PRO A 22 1.73 3.50 -6.73
N LEU A 23 2.43 2.60 -6.03
CA LEU A 23 3.86 2.67 -5.77
C LEU A 23 4.49 1.31 -6.06
N PRO A 24 5.57 1.22 -6.86
CA PRO A 24 6.27 -0.04 -7.08
C PRO A 24 6.88 -0.60 -5.80
N ALA A 25 6.85 -1.93 -5.62
CA ALA A 25 7.45 -2.60 -4.45
C ALA A 25 8.97 -2.39 -4.32
N SER A 26 9.64 -1.97 -5.39
CA SER A 26 11.06 -1.61 -5.44
C SER A 26 11.36 -0.19 -4.96
N SER A 27 10.35 0.65 -4.75
CA SER A 27 10.54 2.03 -4.29
C SER A 27 11.02 2.10 -2.84
N THR A 28 11.62 3.24 -2.49
CA THR A 28 12.18 3.46 -1.15
C THR A 28 11.16 4.04 -0.18
N VAL A 29 11.44 3.96 1.13
CA VAL A 29 10.63 4.63 2.17
C VAL A 29 10.61 6.15 1.95
N ALA A 30 11.72 6.74 1.49
CA ALA A 30 11.78 8.16 1.14
C ALA A 30 10.82 8.52 0.00
N ASP A 31 10.74 7.70 -1.05
CA ASP A 31 9.81 7.90 -2.17
C ASP A 31 8.37 7.84 -1.69
N ALA A 32 8.03 6.85 -0.87
CA ALA A 32 6.71 6.70 -0.27
C ALA A 32 6.32 7.93 0.57
N LEU A 33 7.25 8.43 1.40
CA LEU A 33 7.01 9.61 2.23
C LEU A 33 6.84 10.88 1.38
N SER A 34 7.65 11.03 0.34
CA SER A 34 7.57 12.17 -0.59
C SER A 34 6.22 12.18 -1.32
N LEU A 35 5.74 11.00 -1.72
CA LEU A 35 4.44 10.85 -2.37
C LEU A 35 3.30 11.16 -1.42
N LEU A 36 3.31 10.62 -0.19
CA LEU A 36 2.30 10.96 0.81
C LEU A 36 2.26 12.47 1.11
N ARG A 37 3.43 13.13 1.21
CA ARG A 37 3.49 14.58 1.41
C ARG A 37 2.92 15.39 0.24
N ARG A 38 3.18 14.96 -1.01
CA ARG A 38 2.59 15.60 -2.21
C ARG A 38 1.09 15.31 -2.36
N SER A 39 0.63 14.22 -1.77
CA SER A 39 -0.74 13.74 -1.85
C SER A 39 -1.54 14.27 -0.66
N ALA A 40 -1.75 15.58 -0.61
CA ALA A 40 -2.52 16.21 0.46
C ALA A 40 -3.94 15.60 0.51
N GLY A 41 -4.18 14.70 1.46
CA GLY A 41 -5.47 14.05 1.69
C GLY A 41 -5.49 12.52 1.56
N ASP A 42 -4.47 11.89 0.95
CA ASP A 42 -4.44 10.44 0.78
C ASP A 42 -3.81 9.76 2.02
N PRO A 43 -4.57 8.98 2.83
CA PRO A 43 -4.05 8.39 4.06
C PRO A 43 -3.15 7.17 3.80
N SER A 44 -3.11 6.67 2.56
CA SER A 44 -2.37 5.47 2.20
C SER A 44 -2.04 5.36 0.71
N LEU A 45 -1.01 4.60 0.42
CA LEU A 45 -0.56 4.24 -0.92
C LEU A 45 -0.81 2.75 -1.17
N SER A 46 -1.06 2.38 -2.41
CA SER A 46 -1.12 0.98 -2.84
C SER A 46 0.23 0.54 -3.37
N VAL A 47 0.67 -0.67 -3.02
CA VAL A 47 1.98 -1.20 -3.42
C VAL A 47 1.78 -2.26 -4.48
N TRP A 48 2.51 -2.12 -5.58
CA TRP A 48 2.37 -2.96 -6.76
C TRP A 48 3.65 -3.72 -7.05
N SER A 49 3.52 -5.02 -7.30
CA SER A 49 4.61 -5.86 -7.79
C SER A 49 4.37 -6.17 -9.25
N VAL A 50 5.43 -6.05 -10.06
CA VAL A 50 5.43 -6.43 -11.47
C VAL A 50 6.21 -7.73 -11.58
N THR A 51 5.54 -8.81 -11.97
CA THR A 51 6.20 -10.09 -12.25
C THR A 51 6.49 -10.20 -13.74
N ALA A 52 7.78 -10.26 -14.12
CA ALA A 52 8.23 -10.29 -15.52
C ALA A 52 7.99 -11.63 -16.25
N ALA A 53 7.39 -12.63 -15.59
CA ALA A 53 7.15 -13.93 -16.20
C ALA A 53 5.85 -13.93 -17.02
N ALA A 54 6.00 -13.80 -18.34
CA ALA A 54 5.02 -14.20 -19.37
C ALA A 54 3.69 -13.42 -19.48
N GLY A 55 3.73 -12.10 -19.26
CA GLY A 55 2.59 -11.19 -19.46
C GLY A 55 2.48 -10.26 -18.26
N GLU A 56 2.53 -8.95 -18.50
CA GLU A 56 2.69 -7.87 -17.50
C GLU A 56 1.54 -7.79 -16.47
N ILE A 57 1.40 -8.81 -15.62
CA ILE A 57 0.41 -8.82 -14.55
C ILE A 57 0.99 -8.00 -13.40
N SER A 58 0.58 -6.74 -13.35
CA SER A 58 0.79 -5.90 -12.17
C SER A 58 -0.23 -6.30 -11.10
N ARG A 59 0.27 -6.77 -9.94
CA ARG A 59 -0.58 -7.16 -8.81
C ARG A 59 -0.37 -6.19 -7.66
N CYS A 60 -1.48 -5.74 -7.07
CA CYS A 60 -1.44 -5.01 -5.80
C CYS A 60 -1.09 -5.98 -4.67
N VAL A 61 0.10 -5.84 -4.08
CA VAL A 61 0.63 -6.71 -3.03
C VAL A 61 0.33 -6.18 -1.63
N GLY A 62 -0.11 -4.93 -1.51
CA GLY A 62 -0.41 -4.36 -0.20
C GLY A 62 -0.78 -2.89 -0.22
N LYS A 63 -0.96 -2.36 0.99
CA LYS A 63 -1.24 -0.94 1.24
C LYS A 63 -0.32 -0.46 2.35
N ILE A 64 0.24 0.74 2.20
CA ILE A 64 1.10 1.38 3.19
C ILE A 64 0.46 2.71 3.59
N SER A 65 0.36 2.96 4.88
CA SER A 65 -0.08 4.23 5.46
C SER A 65 1.10 5.02 6.03
N ILE A 66 0.84 6.30 6.37
CA ILE A 66 1.83 7.11 7.07
C ILE A 66 2.24 6.51 8.42
N VAL A 67 1.32 5.80 9.08
CA VAL A 67 1.57 5.14 10.37
C VAL A 67 2.58 4.02 10.20
N ASP A 68 2.47 3.21 9.15
CA ASP A 68 3.42 2.12 8.88
C ASP A 68 4.84 2.65 8.68
N ILE A 69 4.97 3.78 7.97
CA ILE A 69 6.25 4.46 7.75
C ILE A 69 6.81 5.00 9.07
N LEU A 70 5.99 5.71 9.86
CA LEU A 70 6.41 6.25 11.16
C LEU A 70 6.84 5.14 12.12
N CYS A 71 6.03 4.08 12.26
CA CYS A 71 6.36 2.94 13.10
C CYS A 71 7.66 2.26 12.66
N SER A 72 7.96 2.22 11.36
CA SER A 72 9.24 1.70 10.88
C SER A 72 10.41 2.62 11.21
N LEU A 73 10.29 3.92 10.94
CA LEU A 73 11.36 4.89 11.22
C LEU A 73 11.65 5.04 12.71
N CYS A 74 10.64 4.87 13.56
CA CYS A 74 10.78 4.95 15.02
C CYS A 74 11.34 3.67 15.67
N ARG A 75 11.74 2.65 14.90
CA ARG A 75 12.48 1.50 15.45
C ARG A 75 13.89 1.94 15.88
N GLU A 76 14.39 1.41 17.00
CA GLU A 76 15.69 1.81 17.58
C GLU A 76 16.85 1.73 16.58
N ASP A 77 16.89 0.67 15.77
CA ASP A 77 17.88 0.48 14.70
C ASP A 77 17.82 1.61 13.65
N ASN A 78 16.61 1.99 13.26
CA ASN A 78 16.35 2.98 12.21
C ASN A 78 16.55 4.42 12.71
N LEU A 79 16.30 4.68 14.01
CA LEU A 79 16.57 5.96 14.65
C LEU A 79 18.08 6.26 14.73
N SER A 80 18.88 5.22 14.92
CA SER A 80 20.35 5.32 14.96
C SER A 80 20.94 5.66 13.58
N GLN A 81 20.27 5.24 12.50
CA GLN A 81 20.74 5.42 11.12
C GLN A 81 19.59 5.80 10.16
N PRO A 82 19.06 7.04 10.23
CA PRO A 82 17.87 7.45 9.48
C PRO A 82 18.08 7.42 7.96
N SER A 83 19.30 7.69 7.49
CA SER A 83 19.63 7.64 6.07
C SER A 83 19.47 6.24 5.47
N ILE A 84 19.80 5.20 6.22
CA ILE A 84 19.65 3.80 5.78
C ILE A 84 18.17 3.42 5.80
N ALA A 85 17.45 3.80 6.87
CA ALA A 85 16.02 3.55 6.99
C ALA A 85 15.21 4.17 5.83
N LEU A 86 15.56 5.39 5.41
CA LEU A 86 14.91 6.08 4.29
C LEU A 86 15.16 5.43 2.92
N ASN A 87 16.37 4.90 2.71
CA ASN A 87 16.74 4.21 1.47
C ASN A 87 16.29 2.74 1.44
N SER A 88 15.76 2.22 2.54
CA SER A 88 15.25 0.86 2.59
C SER A 88 14.03 0.68 1.67
N PRO A 89 13.85 -0.52 1.08
CA PRO A 89 12.71 -0.78 0.20
C PRO A 89 11.40 -0.86 0.98
N ILE A 90 10.32 -0.35 0.39
CA ILE A 90 8.98 -0.39 1.01
C ILE A 90 8.41 -1.79 1.20
N SER A 91 8.97 -2.79 0.51
CA SER A 91 8.59 -4.19 0.66
C SER A 91 8.80 -4.70 2.10
N LEU A 92 9.71 -4.08 2.87
CA LEU A 92 9.92 -4.38 4.29
C LEU A 92 8.77 -3.91 5.19
N LEU A 93 7.99 -2.92 4.74
CA LEU A 93 6.82 -2.39 5.45
C LEU A 93 5.56 -3.22 5.17
N LEU A 94 5.58 -4.04 4.12
CA LEU A 94 4.44 -4.87 3.77
C LEU A 94 4.22 -5.94 4.83
N ASN A 95 3.01 -5.97 5.37
CA ASN A 95 2.63 -6.98 6.33
C ASN A 95 2.62 -8.35 5.63
N LYS A 96 3.30 -9.34 6.20
CA LYS A 96 3.42 -10.69 5.60
C LYS A 96 2.12 -11.51 5.70
N SER A 97 1.05 -10.93 6.23
CA SER A 97 -0.23 -11.63 6.36
C SER A 97 -0.94 -11.70 4.99
N PRO A 98 -1.35 -12.90 4.53
CA PRO A 98 -1.74 -13.14 3.14
C PRO A 98 -3.08 -12.50 2.71
N ASN A 99 -3.81 -11.83 3.60
CA ASN A 99 -5.24 -11.50 3.39
C ASN A 99 -5.60 -10.01 3.51
N LEU A 100 -4.64 -9.07 3.46
CA LEU A 100 -4.96 -7.66 3.70
C LEU A 100 -5.54 -6.93 2.46
N VAL A 101 -5.22 -7.39 1.26
CA VAL A 101 -5.65 -6.75 0.00
C VAL A 101 -6.23 -7.78 -0.94
N LYS A 102 -7.47 -7.53 -1.40
CA LYS A 102 -8.12 -8.31 -2.45
C LYS A 102 -8.18 -7.46 -3.70
N GLN A 103 -7.46 -7.86 -4.74
CA GLN A 103 -7.63 -7.29 -6.07
C GLN A 103 -8.98 -7.75 -6.61
N LEU A 104 -9.79 -6.81 -7.09
CA LEU A 104 -11.05 -7.11 -7.76
C LEU A 104 -10.75 -7.29 -9.24
N GLU A 105 -11.24 -8.38 -9.84
CA GLU A 105 -11.22 -8.54 -11.29
C GLU A 105 -12.16 -7.49 -11.91
N THR A 106 -11.78 -6.90 -13.03
CA THR A 106 -12.69 -6.02 -13.78
C THR A 106 -13.86 -6.85 -14.28
N ASN A 107 -15.08 -6.54 -13.81
CA ASN A 107 -16.30 -7.14 -14.34
C ASN A 107 -16.43 -6.75 -15.82
N SER A 108 -16.41 -7.75 -16.71
CA SER A 108 -16.64 -7.63 -18.16
C SER A 108 -18.10 -7.41 -18.50
#